data_AF-A0A2V9BIU7-F1
#
_entry.id   AF-A0A2V9BIU7-F1
#
_cell.length_a   1.000
_cell.length_b   1.000
_cell.length_c   1.000
_cell.angle_alpha   90.00
_cell.angle_beta   90.00
_cell.angle_gamma   90.00
#
_symmetry.space_group_name_H-M   'P 1'
#
loop_
_entity.id
_entity.type
_entity.pdbx_description
1 polymer ?
#
loop_
_entity_poly.entity_id
_entity_poly.type
_entity_poly.pdbx_seq_one_letter_code
_entity_poly.pdbx_strand_id
1 'polypeptide(L)'
;MKAIALTAVMFLMAGIALAKDPPVYQKGVILQMESSSCGYNTKGGKSVAGELLGTDSENKKTKELLCQEYVLQTDRLIYRIRPRDDNHPVLLPVGEKAEFRIEKDKMKLRIPEMDGKEREYSVVSVTLRTDAAENRSSKSNHP
;
A
#
# COMPACT_ATOMS: atom_id res chain seq x y z
N MET A 1 23.86 -41.62 57.07
CA MET A 1 23.77 -41.92 55.62
C MET A 1 22.34 -42.24 55.26
N LYS A 2 21.89 -41.77 54.08
CA LYS A 2 20.55 -41.92 53.45
C LYS A 2 19.53 -40.85 53.90
N ALA A 3 18.99 -39.99 53.05
CA ALA A 3 19.24 -39.68 51.65
C ALA A 3 18.80 -38.23 51.48
N ILE A 4 19.77 -37.33 51.36
CA ILE A 4 19.58 -35.96 50.90
C ILE A 4 19.19 -36.05 49.41
N ALA A 5 18.35 -35.11 48.96
CA ALA A 5 17.98 -34.86 47.56
C ALA A 5 16.75 -35.64 47.05
N LEU A 6 15.58 -35.33 47.61
CA LEU A 6 14.32 -35.39 46.85
C LEU A 6 14.25 -34.14 45.95
N THR A 7 14.72 -34.36 44.74
CA THR A 7 14.35 -33.72 43.48
C THR A 7 12.95 -33.09 43.47
N ALA A 8 12.89 -31.77 43.27
CA ALA A 8 11.90 -31.12 42.43
C ALA A 8 12.33 -29.67 42.20
N VAL A 9 13.29 -29.48 41.27
CA VAL A 9 13.46 -28.19 40.59
C VAL A 9 12.15 -27.94 39.84
N MET A 10 11.21 -27.23 40.47
CA MET A 10 10.09 -26.62 39.77
C MET A 10 10.66 -25.53 38.87
N PHE A 11 11.05 -25.95 37.67
CA PHE A 11 11.29 -25.09 36.54
C PHE A 11 9.95 -24.39 36.23
N LEU A 12 9.73 -23.23 36.83
CA LEU A 12 8.75 -22.24 36.39
C LEU A 12 9.25 -21.63 35.07
N MET A 13 9.28 -22.44 34.01
CA MET A 13 9.24 -21.92 32.65
C MET A 13 7.78 -21.60 32.33
N ALA A 14 7.29 -20.50 32.90
CA ALA A 14 6.16 -19.79 32.34
C ALA A 14 6.66 -19.15 31.03
N GLY A 15 6.66 -19.94 29.96
CA GLY A 15 6.87 -19.44 28.62
C GLY A 15 5.75 -18.44 28.33
N ILE A 16 6.07 -17.15 28.42
CA ILE A 16 5.22 -16.10 27.89
C ILE A 16 5.28 -16.27 26.38
N ALA A 17 4.38 -17.09 25.85
CA ALA A 17 4.10 -17.14 24.44
C ALA A 17 3.52 -15.76 24.09
N LEU A 18 4.40 -14.80 23.79
CA LEU A 18 4.06 -13.59 23.06
C LEU A 18 3.69 -14.05 21.64
N ALA A 19 2.52 -14.65 21.50
CA ALA A 19 1.90 -14.87 20.22
C ALA A 19 1.70 -13.47 19.63
N LYS A 20 2.53 -13.12 18.66
CA LYS A 20 2.35 -11.92 17.86
C LYS A 20 0.96 -12.04 17.23
N ASP A 21 0.02 -11.21 17.66
CA ASP A 21 -1.33 -11.24 17.12
C ASP A 21 -1.27 -11.20 15.59
N PRO A 22 -2.08 -12.02 14.89
CA PRO A 22 -2.07 -12.05 13.45
C PRO A 22 -2.42 -10.65 12.91
N PRO A 23 -1.75 -10.18 11.85
CA PRO A 23 -2.02 -8.87 11.29
C PRO A 23 -3.48 -8.78 10.83
N VAL A 24 -4.19 -7.75 11.28
CA VAL A 24 -5.58 -7.49 10.90
C VAL A 24 -5.61 -6.92 9.49
N TYR A 25 -6.20 -7.66 8.55
CA TYR A 25 -6.41 -7.22 7.18
C TYR A 25 -7.79 -6.58 7.02
N GLN A 26 -7.81 -5.45 6.34
CA GLN A 26 -9.01 -4.84 5.78
C GLN A 26 -9.31 -5.46 4.42
N LYS A 27 -10.57 -5.39 4.02
CA LYS A 27 -11.04 -5.90 2.72
C LYS A 27 -11.49 -4.77 1.82
N GLY A 28 -11.25 -4.92 0.53
CA GLY A 28 -11.73 -4.02 -0.50
C GLY A 28 -11.79 -4.70 -1.86
N VAL A 29 -12.23 -3.96 -2.86
CA VAL A 29 -12.33 -4.42 -4.25
C VAL A 29 -11.52 -3.47 -5.13
N ILE A 30 -10.73 -4.02 -6.05
CA ILE A 30 -10.05 -3.23 -7.07
C ILE A 30 -11.07 -2.84 -8.14
N LEU A 31 -11.47 -1.58 -8.18
CA LEU A 31 -12.51 -1.12 -9.11
C LEU A 31 -11.97 -0.74 -10.47
N GLN A 32 -10.76 -0.18 -10.51
CA GLN A 32 -10.24 0.42 -11.72
C GLN A 32 -8.71 0.48 -11.69
N MET A 33 -8.14 0.49 -12.89
CA MET A 33 -6.75 0.85 -13.17
C MET A 33 -6.75 2.09 -14.07
N GLU A 34 -5.93 3.08 -13.74
CA GLU A 34 -5.76 4.31 -14.50
C GLU A 34 -4.28 4.62 -14.72
N SER A 35 -3.97 5.32 -15.80
CA SER A 35 -2.64 5.89 -16.04
C SER A 35 -2.71 7.38 -15.75
N SER A 36 -1.94 7.85 -14.78
CA SER A 36 -1.97 9.24 -14.31
C SER A 36 -0.59 9.89 -14.41
N SER A 37 -0.56 11.19 -14.64
CA SER A 37 0.67 11.96 -14.55
C SER A 37 1.25 11.87 -13.13
N CYS A 38 2.53 11.50 -13.04
CA CYS A 38 3.22 11.29 -11.77
C CYS A 38 4.57 12.00 -11.66
N GLY A 39 5.00 12.70 -12.71
CA GLY A 39 6.26 13.43 -12.71
C GLY A 39 6.71 13.74 -14.13
N TYR A 40 7.93 14.25 -14.25
CA TYR A 40 8.55 14.56 -15.53
C TYR A 40 9.95 13.97 -15.58
N ASN A 41 10.31 13.35 -16.69
CA ASN A 41 11.65 12.88 -16.96
C ASN A 41 12.38 13.92 -17.82
N THR A 42 13.38 14.58 -17.25
CA THR A 42 14.33 15.39 -18.00
C THR A 42 15.47 14.49 -18.45
N LYS A 43 15.38 13.97 -19.67
CA LYS A 43 16.53 13.29 -20.31
C LYS A 43 17.53 14.35 -20.80
N GLY A 44 18.18 15.04 -19.85
CA GLY A 44 19.26 16.00 -20.09
C GLY A 44 20.58 15.40 -19.63
N GLY A 45 21.17 14.54 -20.47
CA GLY A 45 22.49 14.00 -20.21
C GLY A 45 23.56 15.05 -20.51
N LYS A 46 24.02 15.76 -19.46
CA LYS A 46 25.37 16.33 -19.23
C LYS A 46 25.32 17.72 -18.57
N SER A 47 26.19 17.84 -17.55
CA SER A 47 26.87 19.06 -17.12
C SER A 47 26.13 20.02 -16.17
N VAL A 48 26.21 19.69 -14.87
CA VAL A 48 26.40 20.69 -13.78
C VAL A 48 27.69 21.54 -13.94
N ALA A 49 28.43 21.37 -15.04
CA ALA A 49 29.54 22.20 -15.48
C ALA A 49 29.18 23.19 -16.62
N GLY A 50 27.92 23.18 -17.11
CA GLY A 50 27.50 23.99 -18.27
C GLY A 50 26.86 25.35 -17.93
N GLU A 51 26.49 25.58 -16.67
CA GLU A 51 25.77 26.82 -16.27
C GLU A 51 26.67 28.08 -16.23
N LEU A 52 27.95 27.97 -16.58
CA LEU A 52 28.89 29.10 -16.67
C LEU A 52 29.08 29.66 -18.08
N LEU A 53 28.59 29.00 -19.13
CA LEU A 53 28.80 29.45 -20.51
C LEU A 53 27.45 29.58 -21.21
N GLY A 54 26.89 30.79 -21.14
CA GLY A 54 25.61 31.17 -21.71
C GLY A 54 25.58 31.16 -23.23
N THR A 55 25.54 29.98 -23.85
CA THR A 55 25.20 29.81 -25.26
C THR A 55 24.47 28.48 -25.50
N ASP A 56 23.47 28.58 -26.37
CA ASP A 56 22.72 27.53 -27.07
C ASP A 56 21.46 26.94 -26.42
N SER A 57 20.38 27.13 -27.19
CA SER A 57 19.02 26.65 -26.97
C SER A 57 18.98 25.13 -26.98
N GLU A 58 19.33 24.51 -25.86
CA GLU A 58 19.27 23.06 -25.73
C GLU A 58 17.81 22.64 -25.49
N ASN A 59 17.28 21.93 -26.48
CA ASN A 59 15.91 21.45 -26.60
C ASN A 59 15.59 20.46 -25.45
N LYS A 60 15.30 20.98 -24.24
CA LYS A 60 14.87 20.19 -23.07
C LYS A 60 13.54 19.53 -23.39
N LYS A 61 13.59 18.30 -23.91
CA LYS A 61 12.43 17.42 -24.06
C LYS A 61 12.03 16.89 -22.68
N THR A 62 11.36 17.73 -21.90
CA THR A 62 10.68 17.33 -20.67
C THR A 62 9.52 16.41 -21.06
N LYS A 63 9.64 15.11 -20.77
CA LYS A 63 8.56 14.14 -21.04
C LYS A 63 7.80 13.86 -19.75
N GLU A 64 6.49 14.01 -19.79
CA GLU A 64 5.61 13.62 -18.70
C GLU A 64 5.67 12.10 -18.47
N LEU A 65 5.84 11.71 -17.21
CA LEU A 65 5.81 10.33 -16.75
C LEU A 65 4.38 9.97 -16.35
N LEU A 66 3.92 8.85 -16.90
CA LEU A 66 2.62 8.28 -16.57
C LEU A 66 2.83 7.07 -15.66
N CYS A 67 2.28 7.12 -14.46
CA CYS A 67 2.30 6.03 -13.49
C CYS A 67 0.97 5.32 -13.43
N GLN A 68 1.04 4.04 -13.10
CA GLN A 68 -0.13 3.19 -12.94
C GLN A 68 -0.75 3.39 -11.56
N GLU A 69 -2.01 3.82 -11.52
CA GLU A 69 -2.83 3.96 -10.32
C GLU A 69 -3.95 2.93 -10.30
N TYR A 70 -4.31 2.48 -9.11
CA TYR A 70 -5.47 1.63 -8.88
C TYR A 70 -6.43 2.27 -7.91
N VAL A 71 -7.72 2.02 -8.12
CA VAL A 71 -8.80 2.42 -7.21
C VAL A 71 -9.19 1.21 -6.38
N LEU A 72 -8.87 1.23 -5.09
CA LEU A 72 -9.27 0.23 -4.10
C LEU A 72 -10.42 0.78 -3.26
N GLN A 73 -11.59 0.16 -3.38
CA GLN A 73 -12.78 0.56 -2.64
C GLN A 73 -13.04 -0.37 -1.46
N THR A 74 -13.22 0.19 -0.28
CA THR A 74 -13.72 -0.50 0.92
C THR A 74 -15.18 -0.14 1.17
N ASP A 75 -15.75 -0.56 2.30
CA ASP A 75 -17.12 -0.21 2.68
C ASP A 75 -17.34 1.32 2.82
N ARG A 76 -16.29 2.07 3.15
CA ARG A 76 -16.42 3.50 3.49
C ARG A 76 -15.44 4.42 2.75
N LEU A 77 -14.34 3.87 2.24
CA LEU A 77 -13.24 4.66 1.69
C LEU A 77 -12.89 4.19 0.29
N ILE A 78 -12.43 5.12 -0.52
CA ILE A 78 -11.83 4.88 -1.83
C ILE A 78 -10.37 5.32 -1.72
N TYR A 79 -9.46 4.37 -1.90
CA TYR A 79 -8.03 4.59 -1.94
C TYR A 79 -7.56 4.64 -3.40
N ARG A 80 -6.76 5.64 -3.76
CA ARG A 80 -5.97 5.61 -5.00
C ARG A 80 -4.55 5.19 -4.65
N ILE A 81 -4.08 4.09 -5.21
CA ILE A 81 -2.81 3.46 -4.85
C ILE A 81 -1.90 3.28 -6.05
N ARG A 82 -0.59 3.33 -5.85
CA ARG A 82 0.44 3.11 -6.87
C ARG A 82 1.41 2.01 -6.44
N PRO A 83 1.85 1.12 -7.34
CA PRO A 83 2.97 0.22 -7.06
C PRO A 83 4.19 1.02 -6.59
N ARG A 84 4.95 0.51 -5.61
CA ARG A 84 6.25 1.10 -5.22
C ARG A 84 7.42 0.60 -6.07
N ASP A 85 7.30 -0.62 -6.57
CA ASP A 85 8.34 -1.24 -7.40
C ASP A 85 7.94 -1.16 -8.87
N ASP A 86 8.62 -0.28 -9.60
CA ASP A 86 8.41 -0.05 -11.03
C ASP A 86 9.11 -1.09 -11.91
N ASN A 87 9.96 -1.96 -11.34
CA ASN A 87 10.74 -2.90 -12.15
C ASN A 87 9.86 -4.01 -12.75
N HIS A 88 8.86 -4.49 -12.01
CA HIS A 88 7.90 -5.50 -12.48
C HIS A 88 6.54 -5.35 -11.77
N PRO A 89 5.79 -4.24 -11.99
CA PRO A 89 4.50 -4.06 -11.36
C PRO A 89 3.54 -5.14 -11.86
N VAL A 90 3.11 -6.02 -10.96
CA VAL A 90 2.06 -7.01 -11.25
C VAL A 90 0.75 -6.26 -11.43
N LEU A 91 0.06 -6.55 -12.54
CA LEU A 91 -1.25 -6.00 -12.81
C LEU A 91 -2.26 -6.53 -11.77
N LEU A 92 -2.92 -5.63 -11.06
CA LEU A 92 -3.99 -6.02 -10.15
C LEU A 92 -5.26 -6.28 -10.98
N PRO A 93 -5.86 -7.49 -10.88
CA PRO A 93 -7.10 -7.79 -11.57
C PRO A 93 -8.24 -6.89 -11.05
N VAL A 94 -8.91 -6.21 -11.98
CA VAL A 94 -10.07 -5.38 -11.69
C VAL A 94 -11.29 -6.27 -11.42
N GLY A 95 -12.10 -5.90 -10.44
CA GLY A 95 -13.23 -6.67 -9.94
C GLY A 95 -12.89 -7.61 -8.77
N GLU A 96 -11.61 -7.84 -8.52
CA GLU A 96 -11.18 -8.80 -7.51
C GLU A 96 -11.12 -8.22 -6.09
N LYS A 97 -11.35 -9.12 -5.12
CA LYS A 97 -11.24 -8.81 -3.70
C LYS A 97 -9.78 -8.78 -3.29
N ALA A 98 -9.39 -7.68 -2.66
CA ALA A 98 -8.07 -7.50 -2.08
C ALA A 98 -8.17 -7.44 -0.54
N GLU A 99 -7.16 -8.01 0.10
CA GLU A 99 -6.91 -7.85 1.52
C GLU A 99 -5.69 -6.97 1.71
N PHE A 100 -5.77 -6.00 2.61
CA PHE A 100 -4.67 -5.07 2.82
C PHE A 100 -4.53 -4.63 4.27
N ARG A 101 -3.34 -4.14 4.60
CA ARG A 101 -3.04 -3.48 5.86
C ARG A 101 -2.14 -2.28 5.60
N ILE A 102 -2.27 -1.27 6.44
CA ILE A 102 -1.39 -0.11 6.41
C ILE A 102 -0.26 -0.36 7.39
N GLU A 103 0.98 -0.30 6.91
CA GLU A 103 2.18 -0.41 7.71
C GLU A 103 3.02 0.85 7.48
N LYS A 104 3.03 1.77 8.46
CA LYS A 104 3.67 3.08 8.35
C LYS A 104 3.11 3.89 7.17
N ASP A 105 3.90 4.05 6.12
CA ASP A 105 3.66 4.87 4.92
C ASP A 105 3.30 4.01 3.69
N LYS A 106 3.16 2.69 3.85
CA LYS A 106 2.86 1.75 2.78
C LYS A 106 1.61 0.93 3.05
N MET A 107 0.90 0.63 1.98
CA MET A 107 -0.17 -0.37 1.96
C MET A 107 0.44 -1.71 1.53
N LYS A 108 0.32 -2.72 2.38
CA LYS A 108 0.62 -4.11 2.02
C LYS A 108 -0.67 -4.77 1.57
N LEU A 109 -0.75 -5.07 0.28
CA LEU A 109 -1.94 -5.58 -0.38
C LEU A 109 -1.67 -6.97 -0.94
N ARG A 110 -2.62 -7.89 -0.74
CA ARG A 110 -2.64 -9.23 -1.32
C ARG A 110 -4.00 -9.51 -1.94
N ILE A 111 -4.02 -10.31 -3.00
CA ILE A 111 -5.24 -10.79 -3.64
C ILE A 111 -5.26 -12.31 -3.45
N PRO A 112 -6.13 -12.85 -2.58
CA PRO A 112 -6.21 -14.28 -2.31
C PRO A 112 -6.42 -15.12 -3.57
N GLU A 113 -7.25 -14.63 -4.51
CA GLU A 113 -7.60 -15.33 -5.76
C GLU A 113 -6.47 -15.37 -6.81
N MET A 114 -5.37 -14.63 -6.60
CA MET A 114 -4.27 -14.55 -7.58
C MET A 114 -3.07 -15.41 -7.14
N ASP A 115 -2.22 -14.90 -6.26
CA ASP A 115 -1.07 -15.65 -5.70
C ASP A 115 -0.92 -15.49 -4.19
N GLY A 116 -1.84 -14.76 -3.55
CA GLY A 116 -1.82 -14.48 -2.12
C GLY A 116 -0.61 -13.70 -1.61
N LYS A 117 0.31 -13.25 -2.48
CA LYS A 117 1.53 -12.56 -2.06
C LYS A 117 1.25 -11.10 -1.68
N GLU A 118 1.79 -10.67 -0.54
CA GLU A 118 1.78 -9.27 -0.15
C GLU A 118 2.71 -8.46 -1.06
N ARG A 119 2.20 -7.33 -1.55
CA ARG A 119 2.91 -6.35 -2.37
C ARG A 119 2.76 -4.97 -1.76
N GLU A 120 3.77 -4.13 -1.95
CA GLU A 120 3.81 -2.79 -1.37
C GLU A 120 3.30 -1.73 -2.36
N TYR A 121 2.34 -0.95 -1.89
CA TYR A 121 1.74 0.16 -2.62
C TYR A 121 1.86 1.45 -1.82
N SER A 122 2.07 2.56 -2.53
CA SER A 122 1.94 3.91 -1.97
C SER A 122 0.50 4.37 -2.08
N VAL A 123 -0.02 4.99 -1.02
CA VAL A 123 -1.36 5.61 -1.03
C VAL A 123 -1.22 7.03 -1.55
N VAL A 124 -1.84 7.31 -2.69
CA VAL A 124 -1.82 8.63 -3.35
C VAL A 124 -2.90 9.54 -2.76
N SER A 125 -4.11 9.00 -2.57
CA SER A 125 -5.22 9.73 -1.97
C SER A 125 -6.21 8.77 -1.31
N VAL A 126 -6.98 9.33 -0.38
CA VAL A 126 -8.07 8.64 0.30
C VAL A 126 -9.29 9.56 0.27
N THR A 127 -10.41 9.05 -0.20
CA THR A 127 -11.69 9.77 -0.24
C THR A 127 -12.80 8.95 0.40
N LEU A 128 -13.80 9.62 0.97
CA LEU A 128 -15.00 8.94 1.48
C LEU A 128 -15.87 8.51 0.31
N ARG A 129 -16.52 7.36 0.49
CA ARG A 129 -17.58 6.89 -0.39
C ARG A 129 -18.81 7.78 -0.24
N THR A 130 -19.21 8.45 -1.32
CA THR A 130 -20.38 9.33 -1.36
C THR A 130 -21.68 8.53 -1.24
N ASP A 131 -21.75 7.35 -1.86
CA ASP A 131 -22.89 6.43 -1.76
C ASP A 131 -23.09 5.88 -0.33
N ALA A 132 -22.01 5.69 0.42
CA ALA A 132 -22.09 5.32 1.84
C ALA A 132 -22.53 6.50 2.73
N ALA A 133 -22.20 7.74 2.36
CA ALA A 133 -22.60 8.94 3.11
C ALA A 133 -24.10 9.27 2.94
N GLU A 134 -24.63 9.12 1.73
CA GLU A 134 -26.05 9.35 1.43
C GLU A 134 -26.97 8.34 2.12
N ASN A 135 -26.53 7.08 2.23
CA ASN A 135 -27.27 6.05 2.98
C ASN A 135 -27.36 6.33 4.49
N ARG A 136 -26.44 7.12 5.06
CA ARG A 136 -26.53 7.55 6.47
C ARG A 136 -27.49 8.74 6.64
N SER A 137 -27.48 9.67 5.68
CA SER A 137 -28.38 10.83 5.69
C SER A 137 -29.85 10.41 5.53
N SER A 138 -30.13 9.49 4.61
CA SER A 138 -31.49 8.97 4.38
C SER A 138 -32.05 8.18 5.56
N LYS A 139 -31.20 7.47 6.32
CA LYS A 139 -31.63 6.73 7.53
C LYS A 139 -31.87 7.62 8.75
N SER A 140 -31.37 8.86 8.75
CA SER A 140 -31.59 9.82 9.84
C SER A 140 -32.90 10.61 9.72
N ASN A 141 -33.60 10.50 8.59
CA ASN A 141 -34.80 11.30 8.28
C ASN A 141 -36.12 10.51 8.40
N HIS A 142 -36.15 9.41 9.16
CA HIS A 142 -37.40 8.70 9.46
C HIS A 142 -37.80 8.96 10.92
N PRO A 143 -38.90 9.70 11.19
CA PRO A 143 -39.40 9.97 12.55
C PRO A 143 -40.00 8.73 13.23
#